data_AF-A0A2E5MCL3-F1
#
_entry.id   AF-A0A2E5MCL3-F1
#
_cell.length_a   1.000
_cell.length_b   1.000
_cell.length_c   1.000
_cell.angle_alpha   90.00
_cell.angle_beta   90.00
_cell.angle_gamma   90.00
#
_symmetry.space_group_name_H-M   'P 1'
#
loop_
_entity.id
_entity.type
_entity.pdbx_description
1 polymer ?
#
loop_
_entity_poly.entity_id
_entity_poly.type
_entity_poly.pdbx_seq_one_letter_code
_entity_poly.pdbx_strand_id
1 'polypeptide(L)'
;MNYASLKKDDLRYHLFSLMDQVAQHLQTDPDVDKFIDNTDIFEEWEKVLPEPEYPIFVMAVLNNTRRDSIVNSILDAILENVERTEKSSKIVSKTRLFRSHDREHPFS
;
A
#
# COMPACT_ATOMS: atom_id res chain seq x y z
N MET A 1 3.13 9.17 -6.72
CA MET A 1 1.69 9.50 -6.59
C MET A 1 1.25 9.10 -5.19
N ASN A 2 0.47 9.93 -4.48
CA ASN A 2 0.05 9.54 -3.13
C ASN A 2 -1.22 8.68 -3.16
N TYR A 3 -1.05 7.36 -3.21
CA TYR A 3 -2.16 6.39 -3.18
C TYR A 3 -2.93 6.39 -1.86
N ALA A 4 -2.33 6.87 -0.76
CA ALA A 4 -2.97 6.88 0.55
C ALA A 4 -4.18 7.83 0.64
N SER A 5 -4.26 8.84 -0.23
CA SER A 5 -5.35 9.83 -0.23
C SER A 5 -6.47 9.56 -1.24
N LEU A 6 -6.37 8.47 -2.00
CA LEU A 6 -7.31 8.18 -3.09
C LEU A 6 -8.54 7.41 -2.61
N LYS A 7 -9.67 7.61 -3.32
CA LYS A 7 -10.88 6.81 -3.11
C LYS A 7 -10.73 5.44 -3.76
N LYS A 8 -11.55 4.48 -3.33
CA LYS A 8 -11.54 3.10 -3.85
C LYS A 8 -11.66 3.03 -5.37
N ASP A 9 -12.52 3.83 -5.98
CA ASP A 9 -12.70 3.86 -7.44
C ASP A 9 -11.46 4.38 -8.18
N ASP A 10 -10.82 5.43 -7.66
CA ASP A 10 -9.58 5.98 -8.22
C ASP A 10 -8.43 4.98 -8.09
N LEU A 11 -8.29 4.33 -6.93
CA LEU A 11 -7.32 3.25 -6.72
C LEU A 11 -7.55 2.09 -7.68
N ARG A 12 -8.81 1.70 -7.90
CA ARG A 12 -9.17 0.66 -8.87
C ARG A 12 -8.76 1.04 -10.28
N TYR A 13 -9.04 2.28 -10.68
CA TYR A 13 -8.63 2.80 -11.98
C TYR A 13 -7.11 2.75 -12.15
N HIS A 14 -6.35 3.22 -11.15
CA HIS A 14 -4.89 3.19 -11.19
C HIS A 14 -4.33 1.76 -11.21
N LEU A 15 -4.93 0.84 -10.46
CA LEU A 15 -4.53 -0.57 -10.47
C LEU A 15 -4.74 -1.18 -11.86
N PHE A 16 -5.88 -0.94 -12.51
CA PHE A 16 -6.13 -1.43 -13.86
C PHE A 16 -5.22 -0.79 -14.90
N SER A 17 -4.98 0.53 -14.80
CA SER A 17 -4.02 1.21 -15.68
C SER A 17 -2.61 0.63 -15.54
N LEU A 18 -2.18 0.28 -14.32
CA LEU A 18 -0.90 -0.39 -14.09
C LEU A 18 -0.90 -1.78 -14.74
N MET A 19 -1.95 -2.59 -14.51
CA MET A 19 -2.07 -3.91 -15.13
C MET A 19 -2.03 -3.85 -16.66
N ASP A 20 -2.68 -2.85 -17.27
CA ASP A 20 -2.65 -2.63 -18.72
C ASP A 20 -1.23 -2.29 -19.20
N GLN A 21 -0.55 -1.37 -18.51
CA GLN A 21 0.82 -0.97 -18.84
C GLN A 21 1.78 -2.17 -18.75
N VAL A 22 1.72 -2.95 -17.67
CA VAL A 22 2.58 -4.12 -17.48
C VAL A 22 2.28 -5.20 -18.50
N ALA A 23 0.99 -5.50 -18.75
CA ALA A 23 0.61 -6.49 -19.75
C ALA A 23 1.07 -6.08 -21.16
N GLN A 24 0.97 -4.80 -21.52
CA GLN A 24 1.45 -4.30 -22.81
C GLN A 24 2.98 -4.39 -22.92
N HIS A 25 3.71 -4.08 -21.85
CA HIS A 25 5.17 -4.20 -21.84
C HIS A 25 5.60 -5.66 -22.03
N LEU A 26 5.02 -6.57 -21.24
CA LEU A 26 5.35 -8.00 -21.27
C LEU A 26 4.89 -8.71 -22.55
N GLN A 27 3.95 -8.14 -23.31
CA GLN A 27 3.65 -8.62 -24.68
C GLN A 27 4.79 -8.34 -25.66
N THR A 28 5.58 -7.29 -25.41
CA THR A 28 6.69 -6.86 -26.29
C THR A 28 8.01 -7.49 -25.86
N ASP A 29 8.29 -7.48 -24.55
CA ASP A 29 9.46 -8.12 -23.93
C ASP A 29 8.99 -9.01 -22.77
N PRO A 30 8.83 -10.33 -22.97
CA PRO A 30 8.20 -11.22 -22.00
C PRO A 30 9.10 -11.64 -20.84
N ASP A 31 10.34 -11.12 -20.76
CA ASP A 31 11.27 -11.42 -19.68
C ASP A 31 10.83 -10.72 -18.38
N VAL A 32 10.11 -11.48 -17.55
CA VAL A 32 9.56 -11.00 -16.27
C VAL A 32 10.65 -10.65 -15.28
N ASP A 33 11.72 -11.43 -15.21
CA ASP A 33 12.80 -11.20 -14.25
C ASP A 33 13.50 -9.88 -14.59
N LYS A 34 13.85 -9.70 -15.87
CA LYS A 34 14.38 -8.43 -16.37
C LYS A 34 13.43 -7.26 -16.14
N PHE A 35 12.12 -7.46 -16.31
CA PHE A 35 11.14 -6.40 -16.06
C PHE A 35 11.17 -5.95 -14.60
N ILE A 36 11.12 -6.90 -13.66
CA ILE A 36 11.14 -6.61 -12.22
C ILE A 36 12.45 -5.93 -11.82
N ASP A 37 13.59 -6.41 -12.33
CA ASP A 37 14.91 -5.87 -12.00
C ASP A 37 15.14 -4.43 -12.48
N ASN A 38 14.39 -3.97 -13.48
CA ASN A 38 14.61 -2.69 -14.15
C ASN A 38 13.44 -1.70 -14.01
N THR A 39 12.49 -1.96 -13.11
CA THR A 39 11.30 -1.12 -12.95
C THR A 39 11.11 -0.63 -11.51
N ASP A 40 10.67 0.62 -11.38
CA ASP A 40 10.31 1.29 -10.12
C ASP A 40 8.79 1.45 -9.94
N ILE A 41 7.99 0.95 -10.88
CA ILE A 41 6.53 1.18 -10.92
C ILE A 41 5.78 0.62 -9.70
N PHE A 42 6.38 -0.35 -9.00
CA PHE A 42 5.81 -0.97 -7.80
C PHE A 42 6.13 -0.22 -6.51
N GLU A 43 7.15 0.64 -6.49
CA GLU A 43 7.64 1.30 -5.26
C GLU A 43 6.57 2.18 -4.60
N GLU A 44 5.76 2.88 -5.40
CA GLU A 44 4.71 3.74 -4.87
C GLU A 44 3.56 2.93 -4.24
N TRP A 45 3.31 1.72 -4.73
CA TRP A 45 2.32 0.80 -4.18
C TRP A 45 2.82 0.11 -2.91
N GLU A 46 4.11 -0.22 -2.86
CA GLU A 46 4.79 -0.77 -1.68
C GLU A 46 4.63 0.13 -0.44
N LYS A 47 4.64 1.45 -0.64
CA LYS A 47 4.48 2.44 0.45
C LYS A 47 3.11 2.40 1.14
N VAL A 48 2.08 1.90 0.47
CA VAL A 48 0.69 1.93 0.97
C VAL A 48 0.12 0.54 1.23
N LEU A 49 0.67 -0.50 0.60
CA LEU A 49 0.27 -1.87 0.83
C LEU A 49 0.88 -2.42 2.12
N PRO A 50 0.14 -3.18 2.92
CA PRO A 50 0.75 -3.98 3.96
C PRO A 50 1.63 -5.10 3.36
N GLU A 51 2.66 -5.49 4.12
CA GLU A 51 3.68 -6.45 3.69
C GLU A 51 3.11 -7.79 3.17
N PRO A 52 2.08 -8.42 3.79
CA PRO A 52 1.51 -9.66 3.27
C PRO A 52 0.79 -9.52 1.93
N GLU A 53 0.22 -8.35 1.64
CA GLU A 53 -0.56 -8.09 0.43
C GLU A 53 0.30 -7.64 -0.76
N TYR A 54 1.51 -7.13 -0.50
CA TYR A 54 2.41 -6.68 -1.57
C TYR A 54 2.77 -7.80 -2.57
N PRO A 55 3.19 -9.02 -2.16
CA PRO A 55 3.44 -10.11 -3.10
C PRO A 55 2.19 -10.52 -3.90
N ILE A 56 1.00 -10.49 -3.29
CA ILE A 56 -0.27 -10.81 -3.96
C ILE A 56 -0.54 -9.77 -5.06
N PHE A 57 -0.31 -8.50 -4.76
CA PHE A 57 -0.44 -7.40 -5.71
C PHE A 57 0.53 -7.56 -6.89
N VAL A 58 1.82 -7.79 -6.65
CA VAL A 58 2.83 -8.00 -7.71
C VAL A 58 2.41 -9.17 -8.61
N MET A 59 2.05 -10.30 -8.01
CA MET A 59 1.59 -11.47 -8.77
C MET A 59 0.31 -11.20 -9.56
N ALA A 60 -0.62 -10.42 -9.02
CA ALA A 60 -1.84 -10.04 -9.72
C ALA A 60 -1.55 -9.14 -10.92
N VAL A 61 -0.63 -8.18 -10.79
CA VAL A 61 -0.24 -7.26 -11.87
C VAL A 61 0.49 -7.99 -12.99
N LEU A 62 1.53 -8.76 -12.66
CA LEU A 62 2.32 -9.50 -13.64
C LEU A 62 1.47 -10.50 -14.45
N ASN A 63 0.53 -11.17 -13.78
CA ASN A 63 -0.37 -12.13 -14.43
C ASN A 63 -1.66 -11.49 -14.99
N ASN A 64 -1.79 -10.16 -14.94
CA ASN A 64 -2.99 -9.44 -15.36
C ASN A 64 -4.30 -10.02 -14.76
N THR A 65 -4.28 -10.37 -13.47
CA THR A 65 -5.40 -11.00 -12.77
C THR A 65 -6.46 -9.97 -12.40
N ARG A 66 -7.62 -10.01 -13.05
CA ARG A 66 -8.73 -9.06 -12.86
C ARG A 66 -9.92 -9.59 -12.08
N ARG A 67 -9.74 -10.65 -11.30
CA ARG A 67 -10.82 -11.20 -10.47
C ARG A 67 -11.20 -10.18 -9.41
N ASP A 68 -12.50 -9.84 -9.32
CA ASP A 68 -12.99 -8.86 -8.35
C ASP A 68 -12.60 -9.19 -6.91
N SER A 69 -12.56 -10.46 -6.52
CA SER A 69 -12.14 -10.86 -5.17
C SER A 69 -10.70 -10.45 -4.84
N ILE A 70 -9.78 -10.63 -5.80
CA ILE A 70 -8.36 -10.27 -5.63
C ILE A 70 -8.20 -8.76 -5.67
N VAL A 71 -8.82 -8.11 -6.66
CA VAL A 71 -8.79 -6.64 -6.81
C VAL A 71 -9.33 -5.97 -5.55
N ASN A 72 -10.51 -6.39 -5.06
CA ASN A 72 -11.09 -5.82 -3.86
C ASN A 72 -10.21 -6.07 -2.63
N SER A 73 -9.63 -7.27 -2.47
CA SER A 73 -8.72 -7.56 -1.36
C SER A 73 -7.52 -6.61 -1.32
N ILE A 74 -6.91 -6.31 -2.48
CA ILE A 74 -5.78 -5.37 -2.58
C ILE A 74 -6.24 -3.95 -2.22
N LEU A 75 -7.37 -3.50 -2.78
CA LEU A 75 -7.90 -2.16 -2.53
C LEU A 75 -8.30 -1.96 -1.06
N ASP A 76 -8.95 -2.96 -0.47
CA ASP A 76 -9.38 -2.92 0.93
C ASP A 76 -8.17 -2.92 1.87
N ALA A 77 -7.11 -3.67 1.57
CA ALA A 77 -5.87 -3.65 2.34
C ALA A 77 -5.20 -2.26 2.36
N ILE A 78 -5.18 -1.55 1.22
CA ILE A 78 -4.66 -0.18 1.15
C ILE A 78 -5.50 0.75 2.04
N LEU A 79 -6.82 0.72 1.90
CA LEU A 79 -7.72 1.59 2.65
C LEU A 79 -7.63 1.33 4.17
N GLU A 80 -7.60 0.06 4.58
CA GLU A 80 -7.43 -0.32 5.97
C GLU A 80 -6.08 0.13 6.55
N ASN A 81 -4.99 0.01 5.79
CA ASN A 81 -3.66 0.40 6.23
C ASN A 81 -3.55 1.91 6.45
N VAL A 82 -4.12 2.70 5.53
CA VAL A 82 -4.23 4.16 5.68
C VAL A 82 -5.02 4.51 6.93
N GLU A 83 -6.20 3.92 7.11
CA GLU A 83 -7.02 4.18 8.30
C GLU A 83 -6.32 3.83 9.61
N ARG A 84 -5.57 2.72 9.66
CA ARG A 84 -4.81 2.31 10.86
C ARG A 84 -3.69 3.32 11.17
N THR A 85 -2.99 3.80 10.15
CA THR A 85 -1.91 4.77 10.28
C THR A 85 -2.43 6.13 10.77
N GLU A 86 -3.60 6.57 10.30
CA GLU A 86 -4.28 7.78 10.77
C GLU A 86 -4.84 7.66 12.20
N LYS A 87 -5.35 6.47 12.59
CA LYS A 87 -5.87 6.24 13.95
C LYS A 87 -4.74 6.21 14.98
N SER A 88 -3.60 5.59 14.64
CA SER A 88 -2.42 5.53 15.52
C SER A 88 -1.84 6.93 15.81
N SER A 89 -1.75 7.79 14.80
CA SER A 89 -1.25 9.17 14.93
C SER A 89 -2.14 10.08 15.79
N LYS A 90 -3.47 9.82 15.84
CA LYS A 90 -4.42 10.51 16.75
C LYS A 90 -4.32 10.05 18.21
N ILE A 91 -3.97 8.79 18.47
CA ILE A 91 -3.82 8.25 19.84
C ILE A 91 -2.54 8.78 20.50
N VAL A 92 -1.44 8.88 19.74
CA VAL A 92 -0.16 9.43 20.23
C VAL A 92 -0.30 10.91 20.64
N SER A 93 -1.08 11.70 19.91
CA SER A 93 -1.32 13.11 20.24
C SER A 93 -2.24 13.31 21.44
N LYS A 94 -3.19 12.39 21.70
CA LYS A 94 -4.05 12.42 22.90
C LYS A 94 -3.29 12.02 24.18
N THR A 95 -2.29 11.15 24.07
CA THR A 95 -1.49 10.68 25.22
C THR A 95 -0.45 11.72 25.67
N ARG A 96 0.05 12.57 24.77
CA ARG A 96 0.99 13.65 25.14
C ARG A 96 0.36 14.80 25.93
N LEU A 97 -0.97 14.94 25.92
CA LEU A 97 -1.65 16.01 26.66
C LEU A 97 -1.88 15.69 28.15
N PHE A 98 -1.73 14.42 28.57
CA PHE A 98 -2.02 13.97 29.93
C PHE A 98 -0.79 13.69 30.81
N ARG A 99 0.42 13.98 30.33
CA ARG A 99 1.65 13.72 31.09
C ARG A 99 2.41 15.01 31.39
N SER A 100 1.81 15.85 32.22
CA SER A 100 2.52 16.91 32.93
C SER A 100 2.20 16.80 34.42
N HIS A 101 3.27 16.75 35.24
CA HIS A 101 3.33 16.51 36.70
C HIS A 101 3.17 15.03 37.09
N ASP A 102 4.08 14.35 37.79
CA ASP A 102 5.08 14.80 38.77
C ASP A 102 6.42 14.07 38.67
N ARG A 103 7.48 14.80 39.02
CA ARG A 103 8.83 14.30 39.27
C ARG A 103 8.89 13.74 40.69
N GLU A 104 8.83 12.43 40.87
CA GLU A 104 9.35 11.80 42.09
C GLU A 104 10.17 10.56 41.72
N HIS A 105 11.48 10.66 41.99
CA HIS A 105 12.45 9.58 41.82
C HIS A 105 12.28 8.56 42.96
N PRO A 106 12.38 7.24 42.69
CA PRO A 106 12.07 6.19 43.67
C PRO A 106 13.23 5.83 44.62
N PHE A 107 14.24 6.70 44.78
CA PHE A 107 15.33 6.48 45.73
C PHE A 107 15.62 7.76 46.52
N SER A 108 14.91 7.93 47.63
CA SER A 108 15.24 8.80 48.76
C SER A 108 14.72 8.15 50.03
#